data_AF-A0A953C376-F1
#
_entry.id   AF-A0A953C376-F1
#
_cell.length_a   1.000
_cell.length_b   1.000
_cell.length_c   1.000
_cell.angle_alpha   90.00
_cell.angle_beta   90.00
_cell.angle_gamma   90.00
#
_symmetry.space_group_name_H-M   'P 1'
#
loop_
_entity.id
_entity.type
_entity.pdbx_description
1 polymer ?
#
loop_
_entity_poly.entity_id
_entity_poly.type
_entity_poly.pdbx_seq_one_letter_code
_entity_poly.pdbx_strand_id
1 'polypeptide(L)'
;MRIGIAIMAAAMALAGCQQEAAKTDAGAAPGPQLDSPAPESEPSRVFAPANDAARAAGGAQLTVSIAQRLPDSDQGDIQEILTLRGGNGLVVEAAITGAISPATQVQGQTLRALLNIPVEEPQVLVYRVSNETRPDGGGGVCGASAPDYVVYWEPSAPGEAGLKVLGVQGGAPGAAAARACTLLDYRRQ
;
A
#
# COMPACT_ATOMS: atom_id res chain seq x y z
N MET A 1 -37.36 41.07 -53.38
CA MET A 1 -35.93 40.71 -53.44
C MET A 1 -35.81 39.26 -52.97
N ARG A 2 -35.47 38.36 -53.91
CA ARG A 2 -34.88 37.00 -53.78
C ARG A 2 -35.61 35.99 -52.85
N ILE A 3 -36.47 35.12 -53.40
CA ILE A 3 -36.19 33.76 -53.95
C ILE A 3 -35.74 32.80 -52.83
N GLY A 4 -36.32 31.61 -52.60
CA GLY A 4 -37.31 30.81 -53.31
C GLY A 4 -37.68 29.61 -52.39
N ILE A 5 -38.94 29.17 -52.41
CA ILE A 5 -39.40 27.90 -53.01
C ILE A 5 -38.72 26.65 -52.41
N ALA A 6 -39.36 25.58 -51.95
CA ALA A 6 -40.67 25.19 -51.42
C ALA A 6 -40.67 23.63 -51.38
N ILE A 7 -41.66 23.02 -50.70
CA ILE A 7 -42.24 21.68 -51.00
C ILE A 7 -41.37 20.48 -50.57
N MET A 8 -41.81 19.36 -49.95
CA MET A 8 -43.09 18.71 -49.59
C MET A 8 -42.72 17.74 -48.45
N ALA A 9 -43.40 17.73 -47.30
CA ALA A 9 -44.49 16.82 -46.93
C ALA A 9 -44.31 15.33 -47.33
N ALA A 10 -44.18 14.45 -46.33
CA ALA A 10 -44.95 13.19 -46.25
C ALA A 10 -44.70 12.50 -44.89
N ALA A 11 -45.72 12.51 -44.04
CA ALA A 11 -45.83 11.61 -42.91
C ALA A 11 -46.35 10.24 -43.42
N MET A 12 -45.73 9.15 -42.98
CA MET A 12 -46.36 7.83 -42.97
C MET A 12 -46.07 7.13 -41.65
N ALA A 13 -47.13 6.50 -41.14
CA ALA A 13 -47.26 5.94 -39.82
C ALA A 13 -47.10 4.42 -39.82
N LEU A 14 -46.87 3.88 -38.61
CA LEU A 14 -47.21 2.52 -38.13
C LEU A 14 -46.45 1.33 -38.75
N ALA A 15 -45.71 0.60 -37.91
CA ALA A 15 -45.98 -0.80 -37.54
C ALA A 15 -44.81 -1.39 -36.74
N GLY A 16 -45.12 -2.13 -35.68
CA GLY A 16 -44.14 -2.95 -34.95
C GLY A 16 -43.92 -4.33 -35.60
N CYS A 17 -43.32 -5.23 -34.80
CA CYS A 17 -42.82 -6.59 -35.12
C CYS A 17 -41.40 -6.58 -35.73
N GLN A 18 -40.44 -7.41 -35.34
CA GLN A 18 -40.35 -8.51 -34.36
C GLN A 18 -38.86 -8.85 -34.20
N GLN A 19 -38.50 -9.56 -33.13
CA GLN A 19 -37.17 -10.12 -32.90
C GLN A 19 -36.73 -11.02 -34.06
N GLU A 20 -35.54 -10.75 -34.62
CA GLU A 20 -34.81 -11.72 -35.43
C GLU A 20 -33.39 -11.88 -34.88
N ALA A 21 -33.13 -13.09 -34.37
CA ALA A 21 -31.81 -13.56 -34.03
C ALA A 21 -30.99 -13.71 -35.31
N ALA A 22 -29.92 -12.92 -35.45
CA ALA A 22 -28.95 -13.09 -36.52
C ALA A 22 -27.79 -13.97 -36.03
N LYS A 23 -27.75 -15.21 -36.54
CA LYS A 23 -26.56 -16.06 -36.60
C LYS A 23 -25.53 -15.40 -37.53
N THR A 24 -24.30 -15.31 -37.03
CA THR A 24 -23.00 -15.34 -37.70
C THR A 24 -22.90 -14.81 -39.13
N ASP A 25 -22.22 -13.66 -39.29
CA ASP A 25 -21.41 -13.39 -40.46
C ASP A 25 -19.96 -13.16 -40.05
N ALA A 26 -19.07 -13.91 -40.69
CA ALA A 26 -17.63 -13.85 -40.55
C ALA A 26 -17.10 -12.66 -41.35
N GLY A 27 -16.21 -11.85 -40.76
CA GLY A 27 -15.46 -10.85 -41.54
C GLY A 27 -15.28 -9.48 -40.90
N ALA A 28 -15.34 -9.34 -39.58
CA ALA A 28 -14.77 -8.17 -38.91
C ALA A 28 -13.37 -8.53 -38.42
N ALA A 29 -12.34 -7.98 -39.06
CA ALA A 29 -10.99 -8.01 -38.52
C ALA A 29 -11.03 -7.41 -37.11
N PRO A 30 -10.47 -8.07 -36.08
CA PRO A 30 -10.35 -7.44 -34.78
C PRO A 30 -9.43 -6.23 -34.96
N GLY A 31 -9.99 -5.03 -34.78
CA GLY A 31 -9.16 -3.85 -34.57
C GLY A 31 -8.21 -4.11 -33.40
N PRO A 32 -7.01 -3.51 -33.38
CA PRO A 32 -6.03 -3.75 -32.32
C PRO A 32 -6.69 -3.49 -30.97
N GLN A 33 -7.01 -4.57 -30.27
CA GLN A 33 -7.53 -4.53 -28.92
C GLN A 33 -6.31 -4.16 -28.09
N LEU A 34 -6.26 -2.90 -27.65
CA LEU A 34 -5.27 -2.47 -26.67
C LEU A 34 -5.48 -3.37 -25.45
N ASP A 35 -4.55 -4.30 -25.23
CA ASP A 35 -4.52 -5.12 -24.03
C ASP A 35 -4.70 -4.18 -22.84
N SER A 36 -5.74 -4.43 -22.04
CA SER A 36 -5.86 -3.78 -20.74
C SER A 36 -4.52 -3.95 -20.02
N PRO A 37 -3.93 -2.87 -19.45
CA PRO A 37 -2.64 -2.99 -18.81
C PRO A 37 -2.72 -4.13 -17.80
N ALA A 38 -1.80 -5.10 -17.92
CA ALA A 38 -1.66 -6.17 -16.95
C ALA A 38 -1.60 -5.51 -15.56
N PRO A 39 -2.30 -6.05 -14.55
CA PRO A 39 -2.20 -5.49 -13.21
C PRO A 39 -0.72 -5.45 -12.85
N GLU A 40 -0.21 -4.25 -12.60
CA GLU A 40 1.15 -4.05 -12.12
C GLU A 40 1.27 -4.86 -10.85
N SER A 41 1.88 -6.04 -10.97
CA SER A 41 2.08 -6.95 -9.85
C SER A 41 3.23 -6.33 -9.07
N GLU A 42 2.90 -5.39 -8.20
CA GLU A 42 3.86 -4.75 -7.31
C GLU A 42 4.68 -5.84 -6.61
N PRO A 43 6.01 -5.68 -6.46
CA PRO A 43 6.85 -6.68 -5.82
C PRO A 43 6.51 -6.74 -4.33
N SER A 44 5.53 -7.57 -3.99
CA SER A 44 5.18 -7.88 -2.61
C SER A 44 6.08 -8.98 -2.07
N ARG A 45 6.51 -8.83 -0.82
CA ARG A 45 7.36 -9.78 -0.09
C ARG A 45 6.57 -10.38 1.06
N VAL A 46 6.65 -11.69 1.24
CA VAL A 46 5.96 -12.40 2.34
C VAL A 46 6.97 -12.81 3.39
N PHE A 47 6.64 -12.54 4.64
CA PHE A 47 7.47 -12.85 5.79
C PHE A 47 6.69 -13.65 6.84
N ALA A 48 7.35 -14.60 7.48
CA ALA A 48 6.84 -15.32 8.65
C ALA A 48 7.17 -14.56 9.94
N PRO A 49 6.29 -14.54 10.95
CA PRO A 49 6.57 -13.91 12.23
C PRO A 49 7.64 -14.68 13.01
N ALA A 50 8.63 -13.96 13.53
CA ALA A 50 9.77 -14.52 14.25
C ALA A 50 9.66 -14.40 15.78
N ASN A 51 8.75 -13.55 16.28
CA ASN A 51 8.48 -13.39 17.71
C ASN A 51 6.96 -13.39 17.99
N ASP A 52 6.57 -13.52 19.27
CA ASP A 52 5.15 -13.60 19.67
C ASP A 52 4.39 -12.30 19.39
N ALA A 53 5.07 -11.15 19.52
CA ALA A 53 4.49 -9.86 19.22
C ALA A 53 4.09 -9.74 17.74
N ALA A 54 4.94 -10.18 16.83
CA ALA A 54 4.68 -10.21 15.39
C ALA A 54 3.50 -11.13 15.03
N ARG A 55 3.40 -12.30 15.71
CA ARG A 55 2.25 -13.21 15.55
C ARG A 55 0.96 -12.57 16.05
N ALA A 56 1.01 -11.91 17.20
CA ALA A 56 -0.15 -11.22 17.77
C ALA A 56 -0.61 -10.05 16.91
N ALA A 57 0.33 -9.30 16.32
CA ALA A 57 0.01 -8.16 15.46
C ALA A 57 -0.58 -8.59 14.11
N GLY A 58 0.13 -9.44 13.36
CA GLY A 58 -0.18 -9.72 11.95
C GLY A 58 -0.65 -11.14 11.63
N GLY A 59 -0.76 -12.02 12.62
CA GLY A 59 -1.12 -13.42 12.41
C GLY A 59 0.01 -14.27 11.83
N ALA A 60 -0.33 -15.24 10.98
CA ALA A 60 0.61 -16.27 10.50
C ALA A 60 1.66 -15.76 9.49
N GLN A 61 1.40 -14.64 8.82
CA GLN A 61 2.30 -14.05 7.83
C GLN A 61 2.10 -12.54 7.74
N LEU A 62 3.14 -11.85 7.26
CA LEU A 62 3.09 -10.44 6.89
C LEU A 62 3.47 -10.30 5.41
N THR A 63 2.57 -9.74 4.63
CA THR A 63 2.85 -9.30 3.26
C THR A 63 3.23 -7.82 3.30
N VAL A 64 4.34 -7.48 2.66
CA VAL A 64 4.86 -6.11 2.55
C VAL A 64 4.88 -5.71 1.09
N SER A 65 4.32 -4.55 0.77
CA SER A 65 4.49 -3.90 -0.54
C SER A 65 4.89 -2.44 -0.34
N ILE A 66 5.69 -1.94 -1.29
CA ILE A 66 6.14 -0.55 -1.33
C ILE A 66 5.78 -0.04 -2.72
N ALA A 67 4.98 1.02 -2.76
CA ALA A 67 4.41 1.59 -3.97
C ALA A 67 4.84 3.06 -4.11
N GLN A 68 5.00 3.55 -5.34
CA GLN A 68 5.09 4.99 -5.58
C GLN A 68 3.71 5.51 -5.99
N ARG A 69 3.12 6.39 -5.18
CA ARG A 69 1.87 7.07 -5.52
C ARG A 69 2.21 8.41 -6.18
N LEU A 70 1.70 8.58 -7.40
CA LEU A 70 1.66 9.88 -8.06
C LEU A 70 0.54 10.72 -7.42
N PRO A 71 0.81 11.98 -7.05
CA PRO A 71 -0.23 12.86 -6.53
C PRO A 71 -1.20 13.26 -7.63
N ASP A 72 -2.48 13.38 -7.27
CA ASP A 72 -3.56 13.78 -8.20
C ASP A 72 -3.42 15.23 -8.72
N SER A 73 -2.54 16.01 -8.11
CA SER A 73 -2.22 17.38 -8.50
C SER A 73 -0.85 17.45 -9.16
N ASP A 74 -0.75 18.20 -10.27
CA ASP A 74 0.50 18.45 -11.02
C ASP A 74 1.62 19.16 -10.21
N GLN A 75 1.37 19.51 -8.95
CA GLN A 75 2.29 20.19 -8.04
C GLN A 75 2.76 19.31 -6.87
N GLY A 76 2.33 18.05 -6.79
CA GLY A 76 2.74 17.16 -5.71
C GLY A 76 4.01 16.38 -6.04
N ASP A 77 4.79 16.06 -5.01
CA ASP A 77 5.90 15.11 -5.13
C ASP A 77 5.39 13.66 -5.13
N ILE A 78 6.08 12.79 -5.87
CA ILE A 78 5.86 11.34 -5.83
C ILE A 78 6.09 10.85 -4.40
N GLN A 79 5.10 10.17 -3.83
CA GLN A 79 5.17 9.68 -2.47
C GLN A 79 5.31 8.16 -2.44
N GLU A 80 6.29 7.66 -1.70
CA GLU A 80 6.40 6.23 -1.43
C GLU A 80 5.42 5.83 -0.32
N ILE A 81 4.63 4.78 -0.56
CA ILE A 81 3.63 4.22 0.34
C ILE A 81 4.06 2.80 0.71
N LEU A 82 4.32 2.58 1.99
CA LEU A 82 4.48 1.27 2.61
C LEU A 82 3.10 0.72 2.97
N THR A 83 2.81 -0.50 2.51
CA THR A 83 1.64 -1.27 2.93
C THR A 83 2.09 -2.54 3.64
N LEU A 84 1.61 -2.72 4.88
CA LEU A 84 1.81 -3.93 5.68
C LEU A 84 0.48 -4.65 5.82
N ARG A 85 0.38 -5.89 5.33
CA ARG A 85 -0.84 -6.69 5.40
C ARG A 85 -0.60 -7.99 6.18
N GLY A 86 -1.21 -8.10 7.35
CA GLY A 86 -1.19 -9.31 8.16
C GLY A 86 -2.22 -10.34 7.67
N GLY A 87 -1.90 -11.63 7.85
CA GLY A 87 -2.81 -12.74 7.56
C GLY A 87 -4.07 -12.79 8.44
N ASN A 88 -4.12 -12.00 9.51
CA ASN A 88 -5.29 -11.86 10.39
C ASN A 88 -6.23 -10.69 10.03
N GLY A 89 -5.92 -9.93 8.96
CA GLY A 89 -6.71 -8.75 8.58
C GLY A 89 -6.12 -7.41 9.03
N LEU A 90 -4.95 -7.41 9.70
CA LEU A 90 -4.18 -6.18 9.91
C LEU A 90 -3.82 -5.55 8.56
N VAL A 91 -4.09 -4.24 8.39
CA VAL A 91 -3.60 -3.46 7.25
C VAL A 91 -3.04 -2.14 7.77
N VAL A 92 -1.78 -1.84 7.47
CA VAL A 92 -1.16 -0.54 7.76
C VAL A 92 -0.78 0.10 6.44
N GLU A 93 -1.24 1.32 6.22
CA GLU A 93 -0.79 2.18 5.13
C GLU A 93 -0.01 3.35 5.74
N ALA A 94 1.19 3.58 5.21
CA ALA A 94 2.06 4.61 5.74
C ALA A 94 2.91 5.22 4.61
N ALA A 95 3.14 6.53 4.67
CA ALA A 95 3.88 7.27 3.66
C ALA A 95 5.29 7.60 4.13
N ILE A 96 6.28 7.52 3.25
CA ILE A 96 7.68 7.81 3.62
C ILE A 96 7.82 9.26 4.09
N THR A 97 8.53 9.45 5.19
CA THR A 97 8.88 10.78 5.71
C THR A 97 10.38 11.08 5.63
N GLY A 98 11.18 10.04 5.35
CA GLY A 98 12.63 10.14 5.15
C GLY A 98 13.38 8.97 5.79
N ALA A 99 14.70 9.00 5.62
CA ALA A 99 15.62 8.16 6.39
C ALA A 99 16.04 8.89 7.66
N ILE A 100 16.22 8.16 8.76
CA ILE A 100 16.76 8.72 10.00
C ILE A 100 18.00 7.96 10.44
N SER A 101 18.89 8.63 11.17
CA SER A 101 20.07 7.99 11.74
C SER A 101 19.66 6.93 12.77
N PRO A 102 20.29 5.74 12.79
CA PRO A 102 20.12 4.76 13.87
C PRO A 102 20.52 5.28 15.26
N ALA A 103 21.24 6.40 15.34
CA ALA A 103 21.55 7.09 16.60
C ALA A 103 20.36 7.90 17.17
N THR A 104 19.27 8.10 16.41
CA THR A 104 18.06 8.78 16.88
C THR A 104 17.52 8.10 18.13
N GLN A 105 17.15 8.88 19.15
CA GLN A 105 16.66 8.34 20.43
C GLN A 105 15.15 8.20 20.47
N VAL A 106 14.65 7.10 21.03
CA VAL A 106 13.24 6.89 21.38
C VAL A 106 13.20 6.28 22.77
N GLN A 107 12.41 6.86 23.68
CA GLN A 107 12.35 6.45 25.10
C GLN A 107 13.74 6.32 25.78
N GLY A 108 14.69 7.20 25.43
CA GLY A 108 16.04 7.19 26.03
C GLY A 108 16.97 6.10 25.50
N GLN A 109 16.55 5.30 24.51
CA GLN A 109 17.40 4.33 23.82
C GLN A 109 17.60 4.74 22.36
N THR A 110 18.75 4.42 21.78
CA THR A 110 18.96 4.63 20.33
C THR A 110 18.12 3.64 19.53
N LEU A 111 17.63 4.03 18.35
CA LEU A 111 16.92 3.11 17.45
C LEU A 111 17.77 1.90 17.10
N ARG A 112 19.08 2.06 16.96
CA ARG A 112 20.01 0.94 16.82
C ARG A 112 19.88 -0.08 17.94
N ALA A 113 19.84 0.38 19.19
CA ALA A 113 19.67 -0.51 20.34
C ALA A 113 18.28 -1.15 20.37
N LEU A 114 17.23 -0.39 20.06
CA LEU A 114 15.85 -0.89 20.03
C LEU A 114 15.62 -1.93 18.92
N LEU A 115 16.18 -1.70 17.74
CA LEU A 115 16.03 -2.55 16.56
C LEU A 115 17.12 -3.62 16.46
N ASN A 116 18.12 -3.62 17.35
CA ASN A 116 19.28 -4.52 17.27
C ASN A 116 19.99 -4.47 15.90
N ILE A 117 20.26 -3.26 15.40
CA ILE A 117 20.88 -3.03 14.08
C ILE A 117 22.41 -3.20 14.19
N PRO A 118 23.06 -3.95 13.27
CA PRO A 118 24.52 -4.09 13.23
C PRO A 118 25.22 -2.84 12.69
N VAL A 119 26.55 -2.83 12.80
CA VAL A 119 27.39 -1.64 12.55
C VAL A 119 27.52 -1.30 11.05
N GLU A 120 27.29 -2.26 10.14
CA GLU A 120 27.20 -2.00 8.70
C GLU A 120 25.75 -1.67 8.33
N GLU A 121 25.43 -0.38 8.28
CA GLU A 121 24.06 0.11 8.31
C GLU A 121 23.41 0.19 6.92
N PRO A 122 22.27 -0.49 6.66
CA PRO A 122 21.28 0.03 5.73
C PRO A 122 20.53 1.21 6.35
N GLN A 123 19.92 2.03 5.49
CA GLN A 123 19.06 3.12 5.94
C GLN A 123 17.84 2.57 6.69
N VAL A 124 17.54 3.16 7.85
CA VAL A 124 16.29 2.94 8.58
C VAL A 124 15.25 3.90 8.03
N LEU A 125 14.19 3.34 7.43
CA LEU A 125 13.12 4.11 6.82
C LEU A 125 12.02 4.38 7.83
N VAL A 126 11.48 5.61 7.79
CA VAL A 126 10.40 6.03 8.67
C VAL A 126 9.20 6.44 7.84
N TYR A 127 8.09 5.76 8.09
CA TYR A 127 6.83 6.04 7.45
C TYR A 127 5.86 6.64 8.46
N ARG A 128 5.14 7.68 8.06
CA ARG A 128 4.02 8.23 8.82
C ARG A 128 2.78 7.43 8.48
N VAL A 129 2.12 6.91 9.51
CA VAL A 129 0.92 6.08 9.34
C VAL A 129 -0.25 6.96 8.93
N SER A 130 -0.88 6.62 7.82
CA SER A 130 -2.12 7.25 7.35
C SER A 130 -3.34 6.45 7.78
N ASN A 131 -3.22 5.12 7.84
CA ASN A 131 -4.30 4.24 8.25
C ASN A 131 -3.76 2.96 8.90
N GLU A 132 -4.46 2.47 9.92
CA GLU A 132 -4.29 1.13 10.49
C GLU A 132 -5.68 0.49 10.67
N THR A 133 -5.97 -0.55 9.89
CA THR A 133 -7.10 -1.45 10.11
C THR A 133 -6.67 -2.57 11.04
N ARG A 134 -7.44 -2.83 12.09
CA ARG A 134 -7.13 -3.86 13.09
C ARG A 134 -8.01 -5.10 12.92
N PRO A 135 -7.46 -6.29 13.23
CA PRO A 135 -8.23 -7.53 13.24
C PRO A 135 -9.29 -7.55 14.35
N ASP A 136 -10.36 -8.31 14.12
CA ASP A 136 -11.39 -8.59 15.13
C ASP A 136 -10.75 -9.33 16.33
N GLY A 137 -10.99 -8.84 17.55
CA GLY A 137 -10.32 -9.32 18.77
C GLY A 137 -9.13 -8.47 19.23
N GLY A 138 -8.79 -7.42 18.48
CA GLY A 138 -7.75 -6.45 18.84
C GLY A 138 -6.35 -6.87 18.40
N GLY A 139 -5.38 -5.97 18.60
CA GLY A 139 -4.03 -6.10 18.07
C GLY A 139 -3.74 -5.07 16.98
N GLY A 140 -2.48 -4.99 16.57
CA GLY A 140 -1.97 -3.93 15.70
C GLY A 140 -0.48 -3.74 15.93
N VAL A 141 0.14 -2.82 15.20
CA VAL A 141 1.59 -2.58 15.33
C VAL A 141 1.95 -2.12 16.75
N CYS A 142 1.04 -1.39 17.40
CA CYS A 142 1.18 -0.92 18.79
C CYS A 142 0.16 -1.60 19.73
N GLY A 143 -0.26 -2.83 19.42
CA GLY A 143 -1.23 -3.57 20.21
C GLY A 143 -2.62 -2.91 20.17
N ALA A 144 -3.09 -2.38 21.30
CA ALA A 144 -4.42 -1.77 21.39
C ALA A 144 -4.49 -0.32 20.89
N SER A 145 -3.34 0.32 20.65
CA SER A 145 -3.26 1.73 20.31
C SER A 145 -2.69 1.93 18.90
N ALA A 146 -2.96 3.07 18.27
CA ALA A 146 -2.49 3.35 16.91
C ALA A 146 -1.05 3.87 16.94
N PRO A 147 -0.18 3.43 16.01
CA PRO A 147 1.08 4.11 15.74
C PRO A 147 0.84 5.43 15.01
N ASP A 148 1.64 6.45 15.32
CA ASP A 148 1.77 7.65 14.47
C ASP A 148 2.77 7.41 13.34
N TYR A 149 3.81 6.61 13.63
CA TYR A 149 4.87 6.26 12.69
C TYR A 149 5.19 4.77 12.77
N VAL A 150 5.65 4.23 11.65
CA VAL A 150 6.27 2.91 11.59
C VAL A 150 7.70 3.09 11.12
N VAL A 151 8.62 2.59 11.94
CA VAL A 151 10.02 2.43 11.58
C VAL A 151 10.18 1.05 10.94
N TYR A 152 10.72 1.05 9.74
CA TYR A 152 10.85 -0.13 8.89
C TYR A 152 12.32 -0.36 8.56
N TRP A 153 12.78 -1.58 8.79
CA TRP A 153 14.15 -1.99 8.52
C TRP A 153 14.16 -3.37 7.88
N GLU A 154 14.66 -3.45 6.66
CA GLU A 154 15.02 -4.73 6.05
C GLU A 154 16.50 -5.03 6.26
N PRO A 155 16.85 -6.30 6.49
CA PRO A 155 18.25 -6.71 6.61
C PRO A 155 19.02 -6.40 5.32
N SER A 156 20.24 -5.88 5.48
CA SER A 156 21.15 -5.57 4.37
C SER A 156 22.06 -6.73 4.00
N ALA A 157 22.27 -7.69 4.91
CA ALA A 157 23.27 -8.74 4.75
C ALA A 157 22.65 -10.15 4.67
N PRO A 158 23.27 -11.07 3.89
CA PRO A 158 22.93 -12.49 3.92
C PRO A 158 23.16 -13.09 5.31
N GLY A 159 22.13 -13.69 5.91
CA GLY A 159 22.20 -14.36 7.21
C GLY A 159 21.72 -13.55 8.42
N GLU A 160 21.29 -12.30 8.23
CA GLU A 160 20.64 -11.51 9.27
C GLU A 160 19.22 -11.97 9.59
N ALA A 161 18.79 -11.69 10.82
CA ALA A 161 17.38 -11.78 11.20
C ALA A 161 16.53 -10.93 10.24
N GLY A 162 15.38 -11.44 9.84
CA GLY A 162 14.56 -10.79 8.83
C GLY A 162 13.98 -9.44 9.26
N LEU A 163 13.12 -8.92 8.38
CA LEU A 163 12.39 -7.66 8.51
C LEU A 163 12.02 -7.31 9.97
N LYS A 164 12.33 -6.08 10.37
CA LYS A 164 11.91 -5.49 11.65
C LYS A 164 10.94 -4.35 11.43
N VAL A 165 9.87 -4.33 12.22
CA VAL A 165 8.84 -3.30 12.22
C VAL A 165 8.64 -2.79 13.63
N LEU A 166 8.76 -1.48 13.83
CA LEU A 166 8.56 -0.83 15.12
C LEU A 166 7.56 0.32 14.98
N GLY A 167 6.42 0.19 15.65
CA GLY A 167 5.49 1.31 15.81
C GLY A 167 6.00 2.34 16.80
N VAL A 168 5.72 3.62 16.53
CA VAL A 168 6.03 4.74 17.41
C VAL A 168 4.78 5.60 17.60
N GLN A 169 4.51 5.97 18.85
CA GLN A 169 3.37 6.81 19.25
C GLN A 169 3.86 8.12 19.85
N GLY A 170 2.99 9.14 19.89
CA GLY A 170 3.30 10.46 20.45
C GLY A 170 4.18 11.33 19.54
N GLY A 171 4.31 10.99 18.26
CA GLY A 171 5.09 11.73 17.27
C GLY A 171 6.25 10.95 16.65
N ALA A 172 7.05 11.65 15.82
CA ALA A 172 8.15 11.05 15.08
C ALA A 172 9.25 10.51 16.02
N PRO A 173 10.05 9.50 15.58
CA PRO A 173 11.22 9.07 16.33
C PRO A 173 12.13 10.27 16.68
N GLY A 174 12.60 10.36 17.92
CA GLY A 174 13.36 11.51 18.42
C GLY A 174 12.52 12.61 19.08
N ALA A 175 11.20 12.65 18.86
CA ALA A 175 10.34 13.65 19.50
C ALA A 175 10.23 13.41 21.02
N ALA A 176 10.01 14.48 21.79
CA ALA A 176 9.95 14.42 23.25
C ALA A 176 8.86 13.46 23.78
N ALA A 177 7.73 13.37 23.07
CA ALA A 177 6.63 12.48 23.41
C ALA A 177 6.71 11.11 22.73
N ALA A 178 7.77 10.83 21.94
CA ALA A 178 7.90 9.59 21.19
C ALA A 178 8.02 8.37 22.10
N ARG A 179 7.16 7.38 21.87
CA ARG A 179 7.11 6.11 22.57
C ARG A 179 7.20 4.96 21.56
N ALA A 180 8.25 4.15 21.66
CA ALA A 180 8.37 2.91 20.93
C ALA A 180 7.37 1.88 21.46
N CYS A 181 6.72 1.17 20.54
CA CYS A 181 5.91 -0.01 20.82
C CYS A 181 6.79 -1.26 20.90
N THR A 182 6.17 -2.43 21.12
CA THR A 182 6.90 -3.70 21.07
C THR A 182 7.46 -3.93 19.66
N LEU A 183 8.73 -4.34 19.58
CA LEU A 183 9.37 -4.66 18.30
C LEU A 183 8.74 -5.92 17.67
N LEU A 184 8.39 -5.82 16.40
CA LEU A 184 7.90 -6.94 15.62
C LEU A 184 9.03 -7.46 14.72
N ASP A 185 9.39 -8.73 14.92
CA ASP A 185 10.41 -9.40 14.12
C ASP A 185 9.76 -10.37 13.15
N TYR A 186 10.18 -10.33 11.89
CA TYR A 186 9.74 -11.24 10.84
C TYR A 186 10.95 -11.87 10.14
N ARG A 187 10.75 -12.97 9.40
CA ARG A 187 11.77 -13.68 8.62
C ARG A 187 11.28 -13.91 7.21
N ARG A 188 12.16 -13.78 6.21
CA ARG A 188 11.82 -14.21 4.84
C ARG A 188 11.51 -15.71 4.87
N GLN A 189 10.50 -16.12 4.11
CA GLN A 189 10.26 -17.53 3.84
C GLN A 189 11.23 -18.05 2.77
#